data_AF-A0A0G0TT17-F1
#
_entry.id   AF-A0A0G0TT17-F1
#
_cell.length_a   1.000
_cell.length_b   1.000
_cell.length_c   1.000
_cell.angle_alpha   90.00
_cell.angle_beta   90.00
_cell.angle_gamma   90.00
#
_symmetry.space_group_name_H-M   'P 1'
#
loop_
_entity.id
_entity.type
_entity.pdbx_description
1 polymer ?
#
loop_
_entity_poly.entity_id
_entity_poly.type
_entity_poly.pdbx_seq_one_letter_code
_entity_poly.pdbx_strand_id
1 'polypeptide(L)'
;MFMDTKKITELSKLIRYFILKSTTKAGSGHPTSSMSAAELMAVLFFDGFYTYDLSNPHNPKNHRLLFSKGHASPLFYSLYAAAGAVSEDELMTLRQADSNIEGHPTTRFKYTEAPTGSLGQGLSIGLGMALAASNAAGADAPRVYVLMGDGEFAEGNIYEALELAGYYKAHNLLGILDVNRLGQSDPTMVEWRKK
;
A
#
# COMPACT_ATOMS: atom_id res chain seq x y z
N MET A 1 12.91 -0.48 18.47
CA MET A 1 12.71 0.81 19.16
C MET A 1 11.93 1.67 18.19
N PHE A 2 10.74 2.12 18.57
CA PHE A 2 9.91 2.96 17.72
C PHE A 2 10.59 4.31 17.47
N MET A 3 10.43 4.86 16.26
CA MET A 3 10.88 6.17 15.85
C MET A 3 10.14 7.24 16.64
N ASP A 4 10.85 8.31 16.95
CA ASP A 4 10.21 9.50 17.50
C ASP A 4 9.25 10.12 16.46
N THR A 5 8.12 10.63 16.95
CA THR A 5 7.06 11.29 16.18
C THR A 5 7.59 12.40 15.27
N LYS A 6 8.63 13.13 15.69
CA LYS A 6 9.28 14.14 14.85
C LYS A 6 9.91 13.52 13.60
N LYS A 7 10.58 12.38 13.73
CA LYS A 7 11.19 11.68 12.59
C LYS A 7 10.13 11.16 11.62
N ILE A 8 9.03 10.59 12.15
CA ILE A 8 7.89 10.17 11.31
C ILE A 8 7.27 11.36 10.57
N THR A 9 7.18 12.53 11.23
CA THR A 9 6.68 13.76 10.60
C THR A 9 7.57 14.21 9.44
N GLU A 10 8.89 14.25 9.64
CA GLU A 10 9.83 14.63 8.57
C GLU A 10 9.83 13.62 7.42
N LEU A 11 9.75 12.33 7.73
CA LEU A 11 9.63 11.28 6.73
C LEU A 11 8.33 11.39 5.92
N SER A 12 7.21 11.68 6.58
CA SER A 12 5.92 11.90 5.93
C SER A 12 5.96 13.12 5.01
N LYS A 13 6.67 14.20 5.38
CA LYS A 13 6.90 15.35 4.50
C LYS A 13 7.74 14.98 3.28
N LEU A 14 8.81 14.21 3.45
CA LEU A 14 9.65 13.73 2.34
C LEU A 14 8.84 12.87 1.36
N ILE A 15 8.03 11.93 1.88
CA ILE A 15 7.13 11.11 1.08
C ILE A 15 6.15 11.97 0.29
N ARG A 16 5.51 12.97 0.93
CA ARG A 16 4.63 13.91 0.22
C ARG A 16 5.35 14.71 -0.87
N TYR A 17 6.59 15.14 -0.60
CA TYR A 17 7.43 15.80 -1.59
C TYR A 17 7.65 14.92 -2.82
N PHE A 18 8.03 13.64 -2.64
CA PHE A 18 8.20 12.70 -3.75
C PHE A 18 6.91 12.46 -4.54
N ILE A 19 5.78 12.30 -3.86
CA ILE A 19 4.46 12.17 -4.49
C ILE A 19 4.16 13.39 -5.37
N LEU A 20 4.29 14.60 -4.82
CA LEU A 20 3.99 15.83 -5.53
C LEU A 20 4.90 16.02 -6.74
N LYS A 21 6.22 15.82 -6.57
CA LYS A 21 7.20 16.01 -7.64
C LYS A 21 6.97 15.03 -8.80
N SER A 22 6.81 13.74 -8.49
CA SER A 22 6.64 12.69 -9.50
C SER A 22 5.34 12.85 -10.28
N THR A 23 4.21 13.06 -9.59
CA THR A 23 2.90 13.26 -10.24
C THR A 23 2.85 14.55 -11.06
N THR A 24 3.45 15.64 -10.56
CA THR A 24 3.57 16.90 -11.32
C THR A 24 4.41 16.71 -12.58
N LYS A 25 5.57 16.05 -12.48
CA LYS A 25 6.45 15.79 -13.63
C LYS A 25 5.77 14.92 -14.68
N ALA A 26 5.01 13.92 -14.25
CA ALA A 26 4.24 13.04 -15.13
C ALA A 26 3.03 13.73 -15.78
N GLY A 27 2.60 14.90 -15.28
CA GLY A 27 1.36 15.57 -15.71
C GLY A 27 0.09 14.77 -15.42
N SER A 28 0.18 13.73 -14.58
CA SER A 28 -0.94 12.85 -14.22
C SER A 28 -0.62 12.04 -12.96
N GLY A 29 -1.66 11.53 -12.29
CA GLY A 29 -1.51 10.72 -11.07
C GLY A 29 -2.58 11.07 -10.03
N HIS A 30 -2.46 10.46 -8.84
CA HIS A 30 -3.43 10.62 -7.74
C HIS A 30 -2.74 11.14 -6.47
N PRO A 31 -2.26 12.40 -6.47
CA PRO A 31 -1.49 12.93 -5.35
C PRO A 31 -2.31 13.00 -4.05
N THR A 32 -3.58 13.38 -4.10
CA THR A 32 -4.44 13.47 -2.91
C THR A 32 -4.68 12.11 -2.26
N SER A 33 -5.05 11.09 -3.05
CA SER A 33 -5.20 9.71 -2.59
C SER A 33 -3.90 9.10 -2.05
N SER A 34 -2.75 9.57 -2.53
CA SER A 34 -1.44 9.12 -2.06
C SER A 34 -1.06 9.82 -0.74
N MET A 35 -1.36 11.10 -0.59
CA MET A 35 -0.99 11.87 0.60
C MET A 35 -1.89 11.62 1.80
N SER A 36 -3.11 11.09 1.62
CA SER A 36 -4.04 10.76 2.71
C SER A 36 -3.53 9.67 3.63
N ALA A 37 -2.72 8.73 3.11
CA ALA A 37 -2.17 7.61 3.86
C ALA A 37 -0.67 7.78 4.20
N ALA A 38 -0.08 8.96 4.02
CA ALA A 38 1.37 9.16 4.15
C ALA A 38 1.89 8.82 5.55
N GLU A 39 1.26 9.30 6.62
CA GLU A 39 1.68 8.99 8.00
C GLU A 39 1.47 7.51 8.32
N LEU A 40 0.31 6.95 7.98
CA LEU A 40 0.00 5.54 8.24
C LEU A 40 1.05 4.62 7.62
N MET A 41 1.42 4.90 6.37
CA MET A 41 2.39 4.11 5.64
C MET A 41 3.83 4.40 6.06
N ALA A 42 4.16 5.63 6.46
CA ALA A 42 5.46 5.94 7.06
C ALA A 42 5.67 5.16 8.37
N VAL A 43 4.65 5.09 9.24
CA VAL A 43 4.70 4.29 10.46
C VAL A 43 4.82 2.81 10.12
N LEU A 44 3.95 2.27 9.26
CA LEU A 44 4.02 0.85 8.90
C LEU A 44 5.41 0.46 8.37
N PHE A 45 5.93 1.23 7.41
CA PHE A 45 7.10 0.86 6.64
C PHE A 45 8.42 1.09 7.40
N PHE A 46 8.49 2.08 8.29
CA PHE A 46 9.75 2.49 8.93
C PHE A 46 9.79 2.33 10.44
N ASP A 47 8.64 2.14 11.10
CA ASP A 47 8.54 2.09 12.57
C ASP A 47 8.59 0.66 13.15
N GLY A 48 9.21 -0.28 12.42
CA GLY A 48 9.45 -1.65 12.90
C GLY A 48 8.28 -2.61 12.81
N PHE A 49 7.18 -2.23 12.14
CA PHE A 49 6.05 -3.15 11.86
C PHE A 49 6.28 -3.98 10.59
N TYR A 50 6.88 -3.38 9.56
CA TYR A 50 7.14 -4.02 8.28
C TYR A 50 8.59 -4.54 8.20
N THR A 51 8.75 -5.86 8.21
CA THR A 51 10.05 -6.52 8.03
C THR A 51 10.20 -6.93 6.58
N TYR A 52 11.18 -6.35 5.88
CA TYR A 52 11.41 -6.63 4.47
C TYR A 52 12.88 -6.51 4.10
N ASP A 53 13.41 -7.51 3.39
CA ASP A 53 14.75 -7.49 2.81
C ASP A 53 14.72 -6.85 1.41
N LEU A 54 15.16 -5.60 1.30
CA LEU A 54 15.22 -4.84 0.05
C LEU A 54 16.22 -5.43 -0.97
N SER A 55 17.19 -6.24 -0.52
CA SER A 55 18.16 -6.91 -1.38
C SER A 55 17.64 -8.23 -1.94
N ASN A 56 16.66 -8.84 -1.26
CA ASN A 56 16.01 -10.07 -1.69
C ASN A 56 14.48 -9.96 -1.61
N PRO A 57 13.85 -9.33 -2.62
CA PRO A 57 12.39 -9.15 -2.67
C PRO A 57 11.59 -10.45 -2.56
N HIS A 58 12.16 -11.56 -3.07
CA HIS A 58 11.53 -12.88 -3.10
C HIS A 58 11.71 -13.68 -1.81
N ASN A 59 12.33 -13.10 -0.77
CA ASN A 59 12.50 -13.79 0.51
C ASN A 59 11.13 -14.20 1.08
N PRO A 60 10.87 -15.50 1.34
CA PRO A 60 9.59 -15.96 1.86
C PRO A 60 9.29 -15.45 3.27
N LYS A 61 10.30 -14.96 4.02
CA LYS A 61 10.15 -14.38 5.36
C LYS A 61 9.80 -12.90 5.35
N ASN A 62 9.80 -12.24 4.18
CA ASN A 62 9.38 -10.85 4.07
C ASN A 62 7.90 -10.72 4.41
N HIS A 63 7.56 -9.69 5.18
CA HIS A 63 6.18 -9.21 5.24
C HIS A 63 5.73 -8.74 3.85
N ARG A 64 4.46 -8.94 3.54
CA ARG A 64 3.87 -8.54 2.25
C ARG A 64 3.14 -7.22 2.42
N LEU A 65 3.23 -6.36 1.41
CA LEU A 65 2.50 -5.09 1.39
C LEU A 65 1.78 -4.95 0.04
N LEU A 66 0.46 -4.90 0.11
CA LEU A 66 -0.42 -4.71 -1.04
C LEU A 66 -1.08 -3.33 -0.97
N PHE A 67 -1.03 -2.61 -2.08
CA PHE A 67 -1.83 -1.40 -2.28
C PHE A 67 -3.09 -1.78 -3.05
N SER A 68 -4.15 -2.17 -2.34
CA SER A 68 -5.45 -2.48 -2.95
C SER A 68 -6.03 -1.25 -3.64
N LYS A 69 -5.92 -0.08 -2.98
CA LYS A 69 -6.08 1.24 -3.61
C LYS A 69 -4.89 1.59 -4.54
N GLY A 70 -4.67 0.78 -5.56
CA GLY A 70 -3.49 0.84 -6.44
C GLY A 70 -3.28 2.17 -7.14
N HIS A 71 -4.31 3.00 -7.28
CA HIS A 71 -4.20 4.35 -7.84
C HIS A 71 -3.29 5.27 -6.98
N ALA A 72 -3.09 4.95 -5.70
CA ALA A 72 -2.11 5.58 -4.80
C ALA A 72 -0.67 5.02 -4.97
N SER A 73 -0.35 4.48 -6.15
CA SER A 73 1.00 4.01 -6.50
C SER A 73 2.11 5.05 -6.26
N PRO A 74 1.92 6.39 -6.42
CA PRO A 74 2.96 7.34 -6.06
C PRO A 74 3.40 7.25 -4.60
N LEU A 75 2.48 6.95 -3.66
CA LEU A 75 2.85 6.68 -2.26
C LEU A 75 3.70 5.41 -2.17
N PHE A 76 3.28 4.32 -2.82
CA PHE A 76 4.01 3.05 -2.83
C PHE A 76 5.46 3.24 -3.27
N TYR A 77 5.70 3.86 -4.42
CA TYR A 77 7.05 4.11 -4.91
C TYR A 77 7.84 5.06 -4.01
N SER A 78 7.17 6.08 -3.45
CA SER A 78 7.81 7.05 -2.54
C SER A 78 8.29 6.41 -1.23
N LEU A 79 7.64 5.35 -0.74
CA LEU A 79 8.12 4.57 0.41
C LEU A 79 9.45 3.90 0.08
N TYR A 80 9.56 3.24 -1.08
CA TYR A 80 10.82 2.61 -1.50
C TYR A 80 11.92 3.63 -1.81
N ALA A 81 11.56 4.82 -2.30
CA ALA A 81 12.52 5.90 -2.47
C ALA A 81 13.04 6.44 -1.13
N ALA A 82 12.14 6.65 -0.17
CA ALA A 82 12.52 7.05 1.19
C ALA A 82 13.34 5.96 1.91
N ALA A 83 13.18 4.69 1.54
CA ALA A 83 14.01 3.58 2.00
C ALA A 83 15.35 3.42 1.24
N GLY A 84 15.61 4.28 0.25
CA GLY A 84 16.83 4.26 -0.56
C GLY A 84 16.89 3.17 -1.63
N ALA A 85 15.76 2.47 -1.88
CA ALA A 85 15.66 1.40 -2.88
C ALA A 85 15.31 1.90 -4.29
N VAL A 86 14.80 3.13 -4.40
CA VAL A 86 14.43 3.80 -5.65
C VAL A 86 15.06 5.19 -5.64
N SER A 87 15.67 5.59 -6.75
CA SER A 87 16.25 6.94 -6.86
C SER A 87 15.18 8.00 -7.15
N GLU A 88 15.45 9.25 -6.82
CA GLU A 88 14.53 10.35 -7.17
C GLU A 88 14.37 10.49 -8.69
N ASP A 89 15.43 10.25 -9.47
CA ASP A 89 15.37 10.25 -10.94
C ASP A 89 14.47 9.14 -11.48
N GLU A 90 14.55 7.94 -10.91
CA GLU A 90 13.66 6.83 -11.26
C GLU A 90 12.20 7.18 -10.92
N LEU A 91 11.92 7.78 -9.76
CA LEU A 91 10.58 8.28 -9.43
C LEU A 91 10.04 9.29 -10.46
N MET A 92 10.91 10.12 -11.05
CA MET A 92 10.51 11.11 -12.06
C MET A 92 10.12 10.47 -13.40
N THR A 93 10.35 9.17 -13.57
CA THR A 93 9.90 8.41 -14.74
C THR A 93 8.47 7.90 -14.62
N LEU A 94 7.76 8.22 -13.53
CA LEU A 94 6.36 7.82 -13.29
C LEU A 94 5.51 7.94 -14.57
N ARG A 95 4.86 6.84 -14.96
CA ARG A 95 3.94 6.71 -16.12
C ARG A 95 4.56 6.90 -17.50
N GLN A 96 5.89 6.97 -17.62
CA GLN A 96 6.55 6.90 -18.93
C GLN A 96 6.50 5.45 -19.46
N ALA A 97 6.38 5.27 -20.78
CA ALA A 97 6.13 3.97 -21.40
C ALA A 97 7.13 2.87 -20.98
N ASP A 98 8.41 3.22 -20.91
CA ASP A 98 9.49 2.27 -20.59
C ASP A 98 9.85 2.25 -19.09
N SER A 99 9.12 3.00 -18.25
CA SER A 99 9.37 3.04 -16.81
C SER A 99 8.83 1.81 -16.09
N ASN A 100 9.53 1.39 -15.03
CA ASN A 100 9.01 0.43 -14.07
C ASN A 100 8.11 1.09 -13.00
N ILE A 101 8.07 2.42 -12.95
CA ILE A 101 7.24 3.23 -12.06
C ILE A 101 5.92 3.52 -12.78
N GLU A 102 5.04 2.53 -12.82
CA GLU A 102 3.79 2.60 -13.60
C GLU A 102 2.64 3.29 -12.85
N GLY A 103 1.57 3.67 -13.57
CA GLY A 103 0.44 4.41 -12.99
C GLY A 103 -0.34 3.65 -11.91
N HIS A 104 -0.23 2.34 -11.88
CA HIS A 104 -0.66 1.43 -10.81
C HIS A 104 0.47 0.40 -10.57
N PRO A 105 0.54 -0.25 -9.40
CA PRO A 105 1.56 -1.27 -9.15
C PRO A 105 1.42 -2.42 -10.14
N THR A 106 2.54 -2.82 -10.73
CA THR A 106 2.64 -4.02 -11.58
C THR A 106 3.89 -4.81 -11.24
N THR A 107 4.00 -6.01 -11.80
CA THR A 107 5.14 -6.92 -11.60
C THR A 107 6.45 -6.41 -12.21
N ARG A 108 6.43 -5.32 -13.01
CA ARG A 108 7.64 -4.66 -13.51
C ARG A 108 8.45 -4.00 -12.39
N PHE A 109 7.77 -3.50 -11.37
CA PHE A 109 8.41 -3.01 -10.16
C PHE A 109 8.68 -4.19 -9.22
N LYS A 110 9.96 -4.53 -9.03
CA LYS A 110 10.40 -5.76 -8.32
C LYS A 110 9.88 -5.94 -6.89
N TYR A 111 9.39 -4.87 -6.25
CA TYR A 111 8.84 -4.92 -4.90
C TYR A 111 7.31 -5.09 -4.85
N THR A 112 6.65 -5.11 -6.01
CA THR A 112 5.21 -5.33 -6.11
C THR A 112 4.87 -6.79 -5.87
N GLU A 113 4.00 -7.05 -4.89
CA GLU A 113 3.53 -8.41 -4.57
C GLU A 113 2.46 -8.90 -5.56
N ALA A 114 1.61 -8.00 -6.05
CA ALA A 114 0.61 -8.30 -7.08
C ALA A 114 0.21 -7.03 -7.84
N PRO A 115 -0.17 -7.13 -9.12
CA PRO A 115 -0.74 -6.01 -9.85
C PRO A 115 -2.08 -5.60 -9.23
N THR A 116 -2.27 -4.30 -9.03
CA THR A 116 -3.53 -3.73 -8.53
C THR A 116 -3.93 -2.52 -9.37
N GLY A 117 -5.16 -2.03 -9.22
CA GLY A 117 -5.70 -0.91 -9.99
C GLY A 117 -7.20 -1.05 -10.22
N SER A 118 -7.67 -2.28 -10.41
CA SER A 118 -9.06 -2.62 -10.14
C SER A 118 -9.26 -2.65 -8.62
N LEU A 119 -10.16 -1.80 -8.13
CA LEU A 119 -10.47 -1.72 -6.70
C LEU A 119 -11.03 -3.06 -6.19
N GLY A 120 -10.88 -3.30 -4.90
CA GLY A 120 -11.40 -4.46 -4.18
C GLY A 120 -10.49 -5.68 -4.23
N GLN A 121 -9.65 -5.82 -5.26
CA GLN A 121 -8.91 -7.08 -5.50
C GLN A 121 -7.79 -7.35 -4.49
N GLY A 122 -7.16 -6.30 -3.94
CA GLY A 122 -5.97 -6.45 -3.10
C GLY A 122 -6.23 -7.19 -1.79
N LEU A 123 -7.43 -7.06 -1.19
CA LEU A 123 -7.76 -7.79 0.03
C LEU A 123 -7.91 -9.29 -0.22
N SER A 124 -8.58 -9.68 -1.31
CA SER A 124 -8.72 -11.09 -1.70
C SER A 124 -7.35 -11.72 -2.01
N ILE A 125 -6.47 -10.99 -2.70
CA ILE A 125 -5.09 -11.43 -2.97
C ILE A 125 -4.32 -11.57 -1.65
N GLY A 126 -4.41 -10.56 -0.79
CA GLY A 126 -3.74 -10.56 0.51
C GLY A 126 -4.18 -11.70 1.41
N LEU A 127 -5.47 -12.03 1.41
CA LEU A 127 -6.00 -13.21 2.10
C LEU A 127 -5.37 -14.49 1.57
N GLY A 128 -5.31 -14.68 0.24
CA GLY A 128 -4.64 -15.83 -0.36
C GLY A 128 -3.17 -15.95 0.07
N MET A 129 -2.43 -14.84 0.05
CA MET A 129 -1.05 -14.80 0.51
C MET A 129 -0.92 -15.14 2.01
N ALA A 130 -1.82 -14.62 2.84
CA ALA A 130 -1.81 -14.83 4.28
C ALA A 130 -2.07 -16.31 4.64
N LEU A 131 -3.04 -16.93 3.98
CA LEU A 131 -3.37 -18.35 4.14
C LEU A 131 -2.22 -19.23 3.64
N ALA A 132 -1.63 -18.93 2.48
CA ALA A 132 -0.48 -19.66 1.96
C ALA A 132 0.73 -19.59 2.91
N ALA A 133 1.03 -18.41 3.44
CA ALA A 133 2.10 -18.20 4.41
C ALA A 133 1.82 -18.95 5.73
N SER A 134 0.58 -18.90 6.23
CA SER A 134 0.15 -19.64 7.42
C SER A 134 0.28 -21.15 7.24
N ASN A 135 -0.09 -21.68 6.07
CA ASN A 135 0.08 -23.10 5.77
C ASN A 135 1.55 -23.53 5.71
N ALA A 136 2.44 -22.65 5.26
CA ALA A 136 3.87 -22.94 5.14
C ALA A 136 4.64 -22.80 6.47
N ALA A 137 4.27 -21.84 7.33
CA ALA A 137 5.07 -21.43 8.48
C ALA A 137 4.29 -21.37 9.81
N GLY A 138 3.00 -21.67 9.83
CA GLY A 138 2.18 -21.67 11.04
C GLY A 138 2.19 -20.31 11.73
N ALA A 139 2.52 -20.31 13.03
CA ALA A 139 2.57 -19.10 13.86
C ALA A 139 3.70 -18.12 13.46
N ASP A 140 4.72 -18.61 12.74
CA ASP A 140 5.84 -17.79 12.27
C ASP A 140 5.59 -17.20 10.88
N ALA A 141 4.36 -17.31 10.37
CA ALA A 141 4.01 -16.78 9.06
C ALA A 141 4.21 -15.27 8.98
N PRO A 142 4.85 -14.76 7.90
CA PRO A 142 4.99 -13.33 7.70
C PRO A 142 3.62 -12.65 7.62
N ARG A 143 3.58 -11.40 8.09
CA ARG A 143 2.37 -10.57 8.01
C ARG A 143 2.11 -10.10 6.59
N VAL A 144 0.83 -10.01 6.24
CA VAL A 144 0.35 -9.44 4.98
C VAL A 144 -0.44 -8.19 5.28
N TYR A 145 0.05 -7.04 4.83
CA TYR A 145 -0.60 -5.74 4.98
C TYR A 145 -1.30 -5.35 3.69
N VAL A 146 -2.54 -4.87 3.79
CA VAL A 146 -3.33 -4.43 2.64
C VAL A 146 -3.86 -3.04 2.89
N LEU A 147 -3.36 -2.04 2.17
CA LEU A 147 -3.90 -0.67 2.20
C LEU A 147 -5.10 -0.56 1.24
N MET A 148 -6.23 -0.14 1.77
CA MET A 148 -7.51 0.02 1.06
C MET A 148 -8.06 1.43 1.20
N GLY A 149 -8.89 1.86 0.26
CA GLY A 149 -9.68 3.10 0.37
C GLY A 149 -11.08 2.84 0.94
N ASP A 150 -11.69 3.85 1.55
CA ASP A 150 -13.10 3.79 1.98
C ASP A 150 -14.08 3.72 0.80
N GLY A 151 -13.79 4.39 -0.31
CA GLY A 151 -14.59 4.25 -1.55
C GLY A 151 -14.49 2.85 -2.16
N GLU A 152 -13.37 2.16 -1.95
CA GLU A 152 -13.15 0.78 -2.40
C GLU A 152 -13.99 -0.24 -1.61
N PHE A 153 -14.42 0.09 -0.39
CA PHE A 153 -15.33 -0.76 0.39
C PHE A 153 -16.75 -0.84 -0.19
N ALA A 154 -17.05 -0.13 -1.27
CA ALA A 154 -18.28 -0.36 -2.03
C ALA A 154 -18.22 -1.65 -2.88
N GLU A 155 -17.03 -2.20 -3.13
CA GLU A 155 -16.86 -3.43 -3.91
C GLU A 155 -17.24 -4.67 -3.09
N GLY A 156 -18.14 -5.50 -3.64
CA GLY A 156 -18.67 -6.68 -2.95
C GLY A 156 -17.60 -7.70 -2.56
N ASN A 157 -16.55 -7.82 -3.36
CA ASN A 157 -15.47 -8.79 -3.12
C ASN A 157 -14.61 -8.46 -1.88
N ILE A 158 -14.64 -7.21 -1.39
CA ILE A 158 -14.07 -6.87 -0.06
C ILE A 158 -14.79 -7.67 1.02
N TYR A 159 -16.12 -7.75 0.98
CA TYR A 159 -16.91 -8.45 1.98
C TYR A 159 -16.74 -9.96 1.91
N GLU A 160 -16.63 -10.53 0.71
CA GLU A 160 -16.27 -11.95 0.53
C GLU A 160 -14.92 -12.26 1.18
N ALA A 161 -13.91 -11.41 0.96
CA ALA A 161 -12.60 -11.59 1.57
C ALA A 161 -12.65 -11.42 3.10
N LEU A 162 -13.45 -10.48 3.63
CA LEU A 162 -13.63 -10.32 5.09
C LEU A 162 -14.29 -11.55 5.72
N GLU A 163 -15.34 -12.09 5.10
CA GLU A 163 -16.03 -13.31 5.55
C GLU A 163 -15.05 -14.49 5.62
N LEU A 164 -14.31 -14.73 4.54
CA LEU A 164 -13.33 -15.82 4.48
C LEU A 164 -12.16 -15.61 5.44
N ALA A 165 -11.67 -14.37 5.62
CA ALA A 165 -10.63 -14.07 6.59
C ALA A 165 -11.05 -14.41 8.03
N GLY A 166 -12.31 -14.10 8.38
CA GLY A 166 -12.90 -14.47 9.67
C GLY A 166 -13.06 -15.99 9.82
N TYR A 167 -13.61 -16.65 8.79
CA TYR A 167 -13.82 -18.11 8.78
C TYR A 167 -12.50 -18.88 8.95
N TYR A 168 -11.48 -18.54 8.17
CA TYR A 168 -10.17 -19.18 8.22
C TYR A 168 -9.26 -18.69 9.34
N LYS A 169 -9.70 -17.68 10.12
CA LYS A 169 -8.90 -17.07 11.20
C LYS A 169 -7.53 -16.63 10.71
N ALA A 170 -7.51 -15.86 9.62
CA ALA A 170 -6.29 -15.36 8.97
C ALA A 170 -5.51 -14.35 9.86
N HIS A 171 -4.86 -14.85 10.90
CA HIS A 171 -4.23 -14.09 11.98
C HIS A 171 -3.05 -13.21 11.56
N ASN A 172 -2.44 -13.51 10.41
CA ASN A 172 -1.34 -12.76 9.82
C ASN A 172 -1.78 -11.76 8.73
N LEU A 173 -3.07 -11.63 8.44
CA LEU A 173 -3.62 -10.62 7.53
C LEU A 173 -4.01 -9.35 8.30
N LEU A 174 -3.57 -8.18 7.82
CA LEU A 174 -3.95 -6.88 8.37
C LEU A 174 -4.40 -5.93 7.26
N GLY A 175 -5.71 -5.63 7.24
CA GLY A 175 -6.29 -4.58 6.40
C GLY A 175 -6.16 -3.21 7.05
N ILE A 176 -5.67 -2.22 6.29
CA ILE A 176 -5.57 -0.82 6.68
C ILE A 176 -6.54 -0.04 5.81
N LEU A 177 -7.55 0.57 6.43
CA LEU A 177 -8.56 1.35 5.74
C LEU A 177 -8.26 2.84 5.83
N ASP A 178 -7.96 3.46 4.69
CA ASP A 178 -7.81 4.91 4.55
C ASP A 178 -9.19 5.58 4.39
N VAL A 179 -9.80 5.94 5.53
CA VAL A 179 -11.07 6.65 5.59
C VAL A 179 -10.85 8.15 5.39
N ASN A 180 -10.63 8.54 4.14
CA ASN A 180 -10.42 9.95 3.76
C ASN A 180 -11.71 10.66 3.29
N ARG A 181 -12.85 9.95 3.32
CA ARG A 181 -14.21 10.46 3.09
C ARG A 181 -14.58 10.73 1.63
N LEU A 182 -13.66 10.58 0.70
CA LEU A 182 -13.87 10.95 -0.70
C LEU A 182 -13.63 9.77 -1.63
N GLY A 183 -14.62 9.49 -2.48
CA GLY A 183 -14.44 8.67 -3.66
C GLY A 183 -13.84 9.48 -4.81
N GLN A 184 -13.98 8.96 -6.04
CA GLN A 184 -13.45 9.65 -7.23
C GLN A 184 -14.23 10.91 -7.59
N SER A 185 -15.58 10.86 -7.54
CA SER A 185 -16.45 11.98 -7.94
C SER A 185 -17.14 12.67 -6.77
N ASP A 186 -17.38 11.94 -5.67
CA ASP A 186 -18.27 12.35 -4.59
C ASP A 186 -17.77 11.86 -3.22
N PRO A 187 -18.27 12.43 -2.12
CA PRO A 187 -18.09 11.84 -0.79
C PRO A 187 -18.56 10.39 -0.71
N THR A 188 -17.87 9.58 0.08
CA THR A 188 -18.25 8.18 0.32
C THR A 188 -19.50 8.10 1.21
N MET A 189 -20.29 7.03 1.09
CA MET A 189 -21.60 6.91 1.78
C MET A 189 -21.53 7.07 3.31
N VAL A 190 -20.42 6.69 3.93
CA VAL A 190 -20.25 6.68 5.39
C VAL A 190 -19.58 7.96 5.91
N GLU A 191 -18.94 8.73 5.03
CA GLU A 191 -18.16 9.93 5.33
C GLU A 191 -17.32 9.83 6.64
N TRP A 192 -17.32 10.88 7.47
CA TRP A 192 -16.76 10.92 8.83
C TRP A 192 -17.80 11.32 9.89
N ARG A 193 -19.05 11.57 9.47
CA ARG A 193 -20.10 12.05 10.36
C ARG A 193 -20.88 10.88 10.93
N LYS A 194 -20.86 10.75 12.25
CA LYS A 194 -21.87 9.99 12.98
C LYS A 194 -23.24 10.61 12.68
N LYS A 195 -24.20 9.82 12.22
CA LYS A 195 -25.62 10.12 12.48
C LYS A 195 -25.85 10.06 13.98
#